data_AF-A0A7W5TTZ7-F1
#
_entry.id   AF-A0A7W5TTZ7-F1
#
_cell.length_a   1.000
_cell.length_b   1.000
_cell.length_c   1.000
_cell.angle_alpha   90.00
_cell.angle_beta   90.00
_cell.angle_gamma   90.00
#
_symmetry.space_group_name_H-M   'P 1'
#
loop_
_entity.id
_entity.type
_entity.pdbx_description
1 polymer ?
#
loop_
_entity_poly.entity_id
_entity_poly.type
_entity_poly.pdbx_seq_one_letter_code
_entity_poly.pdbx_strand_id
1 'polypeptide(L)'
;MREQDFYAVLGLDPDADEQAVRAAYRRAAREHHPDRGGSAAQFHRIQEAWEVLGSPQSRADYDRRRGTSAASADSPAPTEEGAGFTYSRTSAARSGRERADARTRRGSPARSASADRDPVYEPPLSEPEPLRLPLTSQRVHGHFPTRGLFGGGRVARRHRRSAEILEKHVLSDLSAARLFNDVYVTALTTDKKGRRRPPKNAERVDHVLLCGHTLMLVSSLEIPAHTASWNGRSLRAAGRSIALDDLSAHAKRLRHVLTARLQSAYGQDPSLSLDYQHVLLAADGDLFHPVVESLGPGRHGSAPAAAGRAIGHIANVLGSADRANLVDRRLMAALRDQLVTPDTD
;
A
#
# COMPACT_ATOMS: atom_id res chain seq x y z
N MET A 1 -23.15 2.36 -18.82
CA MET A 1 -23.83 2.66 -17.55
C MET A 1 -23.33 4.03 -17.12
N ARG A 2 -24.21 5.03 -16.96
CA ARG A 2 -23.79 6.43 -16.70
C ARG A 2 -22.97 6.48 -15.41
N GLU A 3 -21.78 7.07 -15.48
CA GLU A 3 -20.90 7.33 -14.34
C GLU A 3 -21.72 8.14 -13.31
N GLN A 4 -21.91 7.59 -12.10
CA GLN A 4 -22.78 8.22 -11.10
C GLN A 4 -22.04 9.44 -10.53
N ASP A 5 -22.66 10.61 -10.67
CA ASP A 5 -22.14 11.88 -10.17
C ASP A 5 -22.08 11.88 -8.63
N PHE A 6 -20.93 12.21 -8.05
CA PHE A 6 -20.73 12.21 -6.60
C PHE A 6 -21.59 13.27 -5.88
N TYR A 7 -21.96 14.36 -6.57
CA TYR A 7 -22.91 15.32 -6.04
C TYR A 7 -24.31 14.71 -5.92
N ALA A 8 -24.73 13.93 -6.93
CA ALA A 8 -26.01 13.24 -6.90
C ALA A 8 -26.05 12.15 -5.82
N VAL A 9 -24.92 11.48 -5.56
CA VAL A 9 -24.81 10.49 -4.46
C VAL A 9 -25.01 11.13 -3.09
N LEU A 10 -24.55 12.37 -2.88
CA LEU A 10 -24.78 13.12 -1.64
C LEU A 10 -26.08 13.95 -1.65
N GLY A 11 -26.82 13.97 -2.76
CA GLY A 11 -28.03 14.77 -2.94
C GLY A 11 -27.77 16.27 -2.89
N LEU A 12 -26.67 16.72 -3.49
CA LEU A 12 -26.21 18.10 -3.52
C LEU A 12 -26.20 18.67 -4.93
N ASP A 13 -26.31 20.00 -5.00
CA ASP A 13 -25.98 20.74 -6.21
C ASP A 13 -24.45 20.87 -6.35
N PRO A 14 -23.88 20.81 -7.58
CA PRO A 14 -22.46 21.06 -7.82
C PRO A 14 -21.94 22.41 -7.28
N ASP A 15 -22.81 23.42 -7.19
CA ASP A 15 -22.50 24.75 -6.65
C ASP A 15 -22.58 24.81 -5.12
N ALA A 16 -22.88 23.70 -4.43
CA ALA A 16 -22.98 23.65 -2.97
C ALA A 16 -21.66 24.01 -2.28
N ASP A 17 -21.71 24.84 -1.24
CA ASP A 17 -20.51 25.20 -0.49
C ASP A 17 -19.92 24.02 0.31
N GLU A 18 -18.70 24.17 0.81
CA GLU A 18 -18.02 23.11 1.56
C GLU A 18 -18.82 22.69 2.80
N GLN A 19 -19.47 23.63 3.49
CA GLN A 19 -20.25 23.35 4.68
C GLN A 19 -21.47 22.46 4.37
N ALA A 20 -22.15 22.71 3.25
CA ALA A 20 -23.24 21.91 2.73
C ALA A 20 -22.77 20.50 2.36
N VAL A 21 -21.59 20.35 1.74
CA VAL A 21 -21.01 19.04 1.44
C VAL A 21 -20.79 18.22 2.72
N ARG A 22 -20.19 18.83 3.76
CA ARG A 22 -19.98 18.15 5.05
C ARG A 22 -21.30 17.80 5.75
N ALA A 23 -22.30 18.68 5.66
CA ALA A 23 -23.60 18.46 6.27
C ALA A 23 -24.38 17.33 5.58
N ALA A 24 -24.38 17.30 4.26
CA ALA A 24 -25.04 16.27 3.46
C ALA A 24 -24.39 14.90 3.64
N TYR A 25 -23.06 14.82 3.68
CA TYR A 25 -22.36 13.58 4.01
C TYR A 25 -22.77 13.04 5.38
N ARG A 26 -22.76 13.88 6.44
CA ARG A 26 -23.20 13.44 7.79
C ARG A 26 -24.64 12.96 7.81
N ARG A 27 -25.52 13.57 7.03
CA ARG A 27 -26.93 13.15 6.89
C ARG A 27 -27.03 11.80 6.19
N ALA A 28 -26.44 11.68 5.00
CA ALA A 28 -26.47 10.47 4.19
C ALA A 28 -25.80 9.27 4.88
N ALA A 29 -24.67 9.50 5.57
CA ALA A 29 -23.99 8.46 6.33
C ALA A 29 -24.81 7.95 7.53
N ARG A 30 -25.62 8.80 8.16
CA ARG A 30 -26.53 8.38 9.25
C ARG A 30 -27.75 7.63 8.74
N GLU A 31 -28.28 8.05 7.59
CA GLU A 31 -29.48 7.51 6.97
C GLU A 31 -29.22 6.14 6.32
N HIS A 32 -28.09 5.99 5.64
CA HIS A 32 -27.72 4.75 4.94
C HIS A 32 -26.75 3.87 5.73
N HIS A 33 -26.61 4.09 7.04
CA HIS A 33 -25.78 3.25 7.88
C HIS A 33 -26.31 1.82 7.94
N PRO A 34 -25.47 0.77 7.73
CA PRO A 34 -25.91 -0.62 7.79
C PRO A 34 -26.53 -1.00 9.14
N ASP A 35 -26.02 -0.47 10.26
CA ASP A 35 -26.63 -0.66 11.60
C ASP A 35 -28.02 -0.03 11.77
N ARG A 36 -28.47 0.81 10.83
CA ARG A 36 -29.82 1.40 10.81
C ARG A 36 -30.71 0.80 9.72
N GLY A 37 -30.30 -0.33 9.12
CA GLY A 37 -31.01 -0.98 8.02
C GLY A 37 -30.68 -0.43 6.64
N GLY A 38 -29.62 0.39 6.53
CA GLY A 38 -29.12 0.89 5.25
C GLY A 38 -28.33 -0.16 4.47
N SER A 39 -28.16 0.08 3.16
CA SER A 39 -27.37 -0.82 2.31
C SER A 39 -25.87 -0.51 2.42
N ALA A 40 -25.05 -1.52 2.70
CA ALA A 40 -23.59 -1.40 2.68
C ALA A 40 -23.08 -0.87 1.32
N ALA A 41 -23.70 -1.26 0.20
CA ALA A 41 -23.35 -0.77 -1.13
C ALA A 41 -23.73 0.72 -1.34
N GLN A 42 -24.76 1.22 -0.66
CA GLN A 42 -25.12 2.63 -0.69
C GLN A 42 -24.21 3.45 0.24
N PHE A 43 -23.87 2.89 1.40
CA PHE A 43 -22.92 3.48 2.33
C PHE A 43 -21.52 3.62 1.71
N HIS A 44 -21.04 2.60 1.00
CA HIS A 44 -19.77 2.66 0.26
C HIS A 44 -19.77 3.79 -0.78
N ARG A 45 -20.83 3.95 -1.57
CA ARG A 45 -20.94 5.05 -2.54
C ARG A 45 -20.92 6.44 -1.86
N ILE A 46 -21.55 6.57 -0.69
CA ILE A 46 -21.52 7.81 0.09
C ILE A 46 -20.11 8.11 0.60
N GLN A 47 -19.34 7.08 0.98
CA GLN A 47 -17.92 7.24 1.36
C GLN A 47 -17.06 7.66 0.17
N GLU A 48 -17.21 7.02 -0.99
CA GLU A 48 -16.49 7.38 -2.22
C GLU A 48 -16.78 8.84 -2.63
N ALA A 49 -18.04 9.27 -2.56
CA ALA A 49 -18.42 10.65 -2.84
C ALA A 49 -17.79 11.64 -1.85
N TRP A 50 -17.64 11.25 -0.58
CA TRP A 50 -17.00 12.07 0.45
C TRP A 50 -15.47 12.15 0.29
N GLU A 51 -14.81 11.07 -0.12
CA GLU A 51 -13.37 11.07 -0.40
C GLU A 51 -13.00 12.04 -1.53
N VAL A 52 -13.90 12.18 -2.51
CA VAL A 52 -13.72 13.07 -3.65
C VAL A 52 -14.15 14.50 -3.34
N LEU A 53 -15.33 14.71 -2.73
CA LEU A 53 -15.90 16.05 -2.50
C LEU A 53 -15.51 16.70 -1.17
N GLY A 54 -15.04 15.92 -0.20
CA GLY A 54 -14.78 16.37 1.18
C GLY A 54 -13.50 17.18 1.37
N SER A 55 -12.57 17.12 0.41
CA SER A 55 -11.34 17.93 0.39
C SER A 55 -11.44 18.99 -0.72
N PRO A 56 -11.10 20.27 -0.44
CA PRO A 56 -11.11 21.32 -1.46
C PRO A 56 -10.25 20.99 -2.69
N GLN A 57 -9.12 20.31 -2.47
CA GLN A 57 -8.21 19.92 -3.54
C GLN A 57 -8.78 18.78 -4.40
N SER A 58 -9.29 17.72 -3.75
CA SER A 58 -9.91 16.58 -4.45
C SER A 58 -11.17 16.99 -5.21
N ARG A 59 -11.97 17.89 -4.63
CA ARG A 59 -13.17 18.45 -5.26
C ARG A 59 -12.80 19.27 -6.50
N ALA A 60 -11.82 20.16 -6.40
CA ALA A 60 -11.38 20.96 -7.55
C ALA A 60 -10.84 20.07 -8.69
N ASP A 61 -10.17 18.97 -8.37
CA ASP A 61 -9.70 18.00 -9.36
C ASP A 61 -10.84 17.24 -10.03
N TYR A 62 -11.88 16.89 -9.27
CA TYR A 62 -13.10 16.27 -9.76
C TYR A 62 -13.90 17.21 -10.68
N ASP A 63 -14.11 18.46 -10.26
CA ASP A 63 -14.86 19.47 -11.02
C ASP A 63 -14.20 19.78 -12.37
N ARG A 64 -12.86 19.82 -12.43
CA ARG A 64 -12.12 19.98 -13.69
C ARG A 64 -12.36 18.82 -14.67
N ARG A 65 -12.45 17.59 -14.18
CA ARG A 65 -12.68 16.38 -15.01
C ARG A 65 -14.16 16.25 -15.42
N ARG A 66 -15.07 16.66 -14.55
CA ARG A 66 -16.52 16.71 -14.79
C ARG A 66 -16.86 17.74 -15.86
N GLY A 67 -16.22 18.92 -15.83
CA GLY A 67 -16.39 19.98 -16.83
C GLY A 67 -15.93 19.61 -18.25
N THR A 68 -14.90 18.77 -18.40
CA THR A 68 -14.43 18.30 -19.72
C THR A 68 -15.32 17.22 -20.36
N SER A 69 -16.19 16.57 -19.58
CA SER A 69 -17.09 15.51 -20.09
C SER A 69 -18.47 16.03 -20.55
N ALA A 70 -18.81 17.29 -20.25
CA ALA A 70 -20.06 17.91 -20.67
C ALA A 70 -19.97 18.65 -22.02
N ALA A 71 -18.77 18.81 -22.58
CA ALA A 71 -18.52 19.53 -23.83
C ALA A 71 -17.78 18.63 -24.84
N SER A 72 -18.44 17.57 -25.32
CA SER A 72 -18.00 16.83 -26.51
C SER A 72 -19.13 15.96 -27.07
N ALA A 73 -20.20 16.64 -27.49
CA ALA A 73 -21.16 16.13 -28.46
C ALA A 73 -21.10 17.02 -29.72
N ASP A 74 -19.91 17.10 -30.32
CA ASP A 74 -19.72 17.33 -31.76
C ASP A 74 -18.21 17.30 -32.04
N SER A 75 -17.77 16.28 -32.78
CA SER A 75 -16.44 16.24 -33.35
C SER A 75 -16.56 16.02 -34.85
N PRO A 76 -15.99 16.88 -35.71
CA PRO A 76 -15.33 16.41 -36.90
C PRO A 76 -13.89 16.01 -36.56
N ALA A 77 -13.45 14.91 -37.15
CA ALA A 77 -12.16 14.27 -36.90
C ALA A 77 -10.94 15.17 -37.21
N PRO A 78 -9.81 14.89 -36.55
CA PRO A 78 -8.51 15.03 -37.19
C PRO A 78 -7.78 13.69 -37.29
N THR A 79 -7.19 13.53 -38.46
CA THR A 79 -6.27 12.49 -38.92
C THR A 79 -5.05 12.30 -38.02
N GLU A 80 -4.57 11.07 -38.08
CA GLU A 80 -3.40 10.49 -37.43
C GLU A 80 -2.10 11.28 -37.63
N GLU A 81 -1.28 11.37 -36.58
CA GLU A 81 0.16 11.02 -36.59
C GLU A 81 0.72 11.16 -35.16
N GLY A 82 1.38 10.10 -34.64
CA GLY A 82 2.20 10.22 -33.41
C GLY A 82 2.10 9.11 -32.36
N ALA A 83 2.28 7.85 -32.76
CA ALA A 83 2.90 6.74 -32.01
C ALA A 83 2.73 6.67 -30.46
N GLY A 84 1.62 6.11 -30.00
CA GLY A 84 1.50 5.43 -28.71
C GLY A 84 1.66 3.92 -28.88
N PHE A 85 2.74 3.34 -28.32
CA PHE A 85 2.99 1.90 -28.38
C PHE A 85 2.19 1.18 -27.27
N THR A 86 0.96 0.78 -27.58
CA THR A 86 0.15 -0.11 -26.74
C THR A 86 0.49 -1.57 -27.00
N TYR A 87 0.80 -2.34 -25.95
CA TYR A 87 0.89 -3.79 -26.02
C TYR A 87 -0.49 -4.38 -26.36
N SER A 88 -0.64 -4.79 -27.62
CA SER A 88 -1.83 -5.49 -28.08
C SER A 88 -1.72 -7.00 -27.81
N ARG A 89 -2.74 -7.49 -27.13
CA ARG A 89 -3.07 -8.88 -26.84
C ARG A 89 -3.48 -9.55 -28.17
N THR A 90 -2.62 -10.37 -28.77
CA THR A 90 -3.00 -11.15 -29.94
C THR A 90 -3.54 -12.52 -29.54
N SER A 91 -4.87 -12.63 -29.62
CA SER A 91 -5.56 -13.88 -29.95
C SER A 91 -5.68 -13.96 -31.48
N ALA A 92 -4.99 -14.91 -32.11
CA ALA A 92 -5.25 -15.29 -33.49
C ALA A 92 -5.25 -16.81 -33.61
N ALA A 93 -6.36 -17.33 -34.13
CA ALA A 93 -6.57 -18.73 -34.39
C ALA A 93 -6.02 -19.13 -35.77
N ARG A 94 -5.34 -20.29 -35.77
CA ARG A 94 -5.20 -21.31 -36.83
C ARG A 94 -4.56 -20.94 -38.18
N SER A 95 -3.37 -21.50 -38.40
CA SER A 95 -3.12 -22.45 -39.49
C SER A 95 -1.83 -23.27 -39.27
N GLY A 96 -1.95 -24.61 -39.26
CA GLY A 96 -1.00 -25.54 -39.88
C GLY A 96 0.40 -25.78 -39.29
N ARG A 97 0.55 -26.97 -38.70
CA ARG A 97 1.71 -27.90 -38.76
C ARG A 97 2.77 -27.83 -37.65
N GLU A 98 2.72 -28.90 -36.85
CA GLU A 98 3.69 -29.46 -35.89
C GLU A 98 5.14 -28.98 -35.98
N ARG A 99 5.66 -28.53 -34.83
CA ARG A 99 6.81 -29.16 -34.16
C ARG A 99 6.83 -28.77 -32.68
N ALA A 100 7.05 -29.78 -31.85
CA ALA A 100 7.07 -29.71 -30.40
C ALA A 100 8.15 -28.74 -29.90
N ASP A 101 7.74 -27.78 -29.08
CA ASP A 101 8.60 -27.22 -28.05
C ASP A 101 7.73 -26.71 -26.89
N ALA A 102 7.55 -27.59 -25.92
CA ALA A 102 6.86 -27.31 -24.66
C ALA A 102 7.72 -26.37 -23.80
N ARG A 103 7.75 -25.08 -24.14
CA ARG A 103 8.14 -24.04 -23.18
C ARG A 103 6.88 -23.58 -22.47
N THR A 104 6.68 -24.18 -21.30
CA THR A 104 5.77 -23.73 -20.26
C THR A 104 5.77 -22.20 -20.17
N ARG A 105 4.67 -21.59 -20.63
CA ARG A 105 4.30 -20.23 -20.21
C ARG A 105 4.11 -20.29 -18.71
N ARG A 106 5.16 -19.98 -17.96
CA ARG A 106 5.13 -19.82 -16.52
C ARG A 106 4.21 -18.63 -16.25
N GLY A 107 2.94 -18.93 -15.96
CA GLY A 107 1.95 -17.90 -15.61
C GLY A 107 2.50 -17.05 -14.48
N SER A 108 2.30 -15.74 -14.57
CA SER A 108 2.39 -14.87 -13.39
C SER A 108 1.63 -15.58 -12.26
N PRO A 109 2.21 -15.74 -11.05
CA PRO A 109 1.48 -16.41 -9.98
C PRO A 109 0.16 -15.66 -9.80
N ALA A 110 -0.93 -16.39 -10.03
CA ALA A 110 -2.26 -15.83 -9.99
C ALA A 110 -2.52 -15.31 -8.58
N ARG A 111 -3.05 -14.09 -8.46
CA ARG A 111 -3.62 -13.61 -7.20
C ARG A 111 -4.47 -14.72 -6.59
N SER A 112 -4.38 -14.91 -5.28
CA SER A 112 -5.20 -15.89 -4.61
C SER A 112 -6.67 -15.50 -4.78
N ALA A 113 -7.56 -16.50 -4.90
CA ALA A 113 -8.99 -16.24 -5.01
C ALA A 113 -9.59 -15.52 -3.78
N SER A 114 -8.83 -15.45 -2.68
CA SER A 114 -9.19 -14.70 -1.49
C SER A 114 -8.84 -13.21 -1.61
N ALA A 115 -7.84 -12.80 -2.40
CA ALA A 115 -7.40 -11.41 -2.50
C ALA A 115 -8.50 -10.45 -3.00
N ASP A 116 -9.38 -10.92 -3.87
CA ASP A 116 -10.46 -10.12 -4.47
C ASP A 116 -11.77 -10.16 -3.64
N ARG A 117 -11.75 -10.79 -2.45
CA ARG A 117 -12.92 -10.89 -1.57
C ARG A 117 -12.91 -9.80 -0.51
N ASP A 118 -14.08 -9.57 0.07
CA ASP A 118 -14.21 -8.63 1.19
C ASP A 118 -13.33 -9.04 2.38
N PRO A 119 -12.76 -8.05 3.12
CA PRO A 119 -11.95 -8.31 4.29
C PRO A 119 -12.70 -9.12 5.36
N VAL A 120 -12.04 -10.19 5.82
CA VAL A 120 -12.51 -11.00 6.95
C VAL A 120 -11.66 -10.67 8.17
N TYR A 121 -12.29 -10.21 9.24
CA TYR A 121 -11.62 -9.82 10.46
C TYR A 121 -11.55 -10.98 11.44
N GLU A 122 -10.36 -11.24 11.96
CA GLU A 122 -10.12 -12.29 12.95
C GLU A 122 -9.31 -11.74 14.13
N PRO A 123 -9.83 -11.76 15.37
CA PRO A 123 -11.21 -12.09 15.76
C PRO A 123 -12.26 -11.18 15.11
N PRO A 124 -13.56 -11.53 15.10
CA PRO A 124 -14.60 -10.71 14.47
C PRO A 124 -14.75 -9.34 15.16
N LEU A 125 -15.15 -8.31 14.40
CA LEU A 125 -15.29 -6.93 14.88
C LEU A 125 -16.26 -6.76 16.07
N SER A 126 -17.14 -7.74 16.29
CA SER A 126 -18.01 -7.81 17.47
C SER A 126 -17.24 -7.98 18.78
N GLU A 127 -16.04 -8.55 18.73
CA GLU A 127 -15.15 -8.64 19.89
C GLU A 127 -14.39 -7.32 20.05
N PRO A 128 -14.40 -6.66 21.22
CA PRO A 128 -13.72 -5.38 21.41
C PRO A 128 -12.19 -5.51 21.46
N GLU A 129 -11.68 -6.70 21.79
CA GLU A 129 -10.26 -7.04 21.82
C GLU A 129 -9.84 -7.81 20.55
N PRO A 130 -8.56 -7.78 20.16
CA PRO A 130 -7.45 -7.04 20.77
C PRO A 130 -7.34 -5.57 20.34
N LEU A 131 -8.08 -5.17 19.32
CA LEU A 131 -8.10 -3.79 18.79
C LEU A 131 -9.52 -3.31 18.58
N ARG A 132 -9.84 -2.10 19.03
CA ARG A 132 -11.16 -1.51 18.80
C ARG A 132 -11.39 -1.20 17.31
N LEU A 133 -12.65 -0.93 16.98
CA LEU A 133 -13.07 -0.67 15.60
C LEU A 133 -12.29 0.48 14.93
N PRO A 134 -12.06 1.66 15.58
CA PRO A 134 -11.31 2.74 14.95
C PRO A 134 -9.92 2.31 14.47
N LEU A 135 -9.17 1.64 15.35
CA LEU A 135 -7.85 1.10 15.02
C LEU A 135 -7.89 -0.08 14.06
N THR A 136 -8.93 -0.90 14.06
CA THR A 136 -9.03 -2.04 13.12
C THR A 136 -9.37 -1.60 11.70
N SER A 137 -10.21 -0.56 11.58
CA SER A 137 -10.64 0.02 10.30
C SER A 137 -9.55 0.88 9.66
N GLN A 138 -8.66 1.48 10.46
CA GLN A 138 -7.50 2.20 9.95
C GLN A 138 -6.62 1.28 9.11
N ARG A 139 -6.17 1.78 7.94
CA ARG A 139 -5.35 1.01 7.01
C ARG A 139 -3.86 1.31 7.10
N VAL A 140 -3.52 2.49 7.61
CA VAL A 140 -2.14 2.98 7.74
C VAL A 140 -1.89 3.30 9.20
N HIS A 141 -0.88 2.71 9.81
CA HIS A 141 -0.54 2.83 11.23
C HIS A 141 0.84 3.40 11.44
N GLY A 142 1.00 4.13 12.55
CA GLY A 142 2.28 4.71 12.93
C GLY A 142 2.70 5.87 12.03
N HIS A 143 3.67 6.64 12.50
CA HIS A 143 4.15 7.83 11.84
C HIS A 143 5.64 8.02 12.05
N PHE A 144 6.30 8.69 11.11
CA PHE A 144 7.71 9.04 11.26
C PHE A 144 7.85 10.26 12.19
N PRO A 145 8.73 10.24 13.19
CA PRO A 145 8.93 11.38 14.07
C PRO A 145 9.49 12.57 13.30
N THR A 146 8.82 13.72 13.38
CA THR A 146 9.31 15.00 12.84
C THR A 146 10.50 15.49 13.66
N ARG A 147 11.72 15.23 13.18
CA ARG A 147 12.95 15.74 13.80
C ARG A 147 13.21 17.21 13.46
N GLY A 148 12.69 18.13 14.28
CA GLY A 148 13.10 19.55 14.39
C GLY A 148 13.08 20.38 13.10
N LEU A 149 13.37 21.69 13.21
CA LEU A 149 13.29 22.63 12.08
C LEU A 149 14.36 22.42 10.98
N PHE A 150 15.48 21.73 11.26
CA PHE A 150 16.67 21.79 10.38
C PHE A 150 17.20 20.44 9.87
N GLY A 151 16.71 19.29 10.33
CA GLY A 151 17.37 17.99 10.07
C GLY A 151 16.52 16.88 9.44
N GLY A 152 15.19 16.98 9.49
CA GLY A 152 14.31 15.88 9.09
C GLY A 152 13.76 15.93 7.66
N GLY A 153 13.86 17.06 6.97
CA GLY A 153 13.05 17.34 5.77
C GLY A 153 13.17 16.30 4.65
N ARG A 154 14.39 15.93 4.23
CA ARG A 154 14.56 14.97 3.13
C ARG A 154 14.13 13.56 3.50
N VAL A 155 14.55 13.07 4.66
CA VAL A 155 14.22 11.72 5.15
C VAL A 155 12.72 11.59 5.39
N ALA A 156 12.09 12.58 6.04
CA ALA A 156 10.65 12.61 6.25
C ALA A 156 9.87 12.70 4.92
N ARG A 157 10.33 13.53 3.96
CA ARG A 157 9.71 13.60 2.62
C ARG A 157 9.79 12.26 1.90
N ARG A 158 10.95 11.59 1.94
CA ARG A 158 11.15 10.27 1.35
C ARG A 158 10.16 9.26 1.93
N HIS A 159 10.10 9.14 3.25
CA HIS A 159 9.21 8.22 3.95
C HIS A 159 7.72 8.51 3.69
N ARG A 160 7.34 9.79 3.64
CA ARG A 160 5.98 10.18 3.28
C ARG A 160 5.64 9.78 1.84
N ARG A 161 6.53 10.07 0.90
CA ARG A 161 6.36 9.71 -0.51
C ARG A 161 6.27 8.20 -0.72
N SER A 162 7.09 7.41 -0.03
CA SER A 162 6.98 5.94 -0.10
C SER A 162 5.67 5.46 0.50
N ALA A 163 5.22 5.98 1.65
CA ALA A 163 3.92 5.64 2.21
C ALA A 163 2.76 5.96 1.25
N GLU A 164 2.74 7.17 0.68
CA GLU A 164 1.73 7.61 -0.30
C GLU A 164 1.67 6.69 -1.53
N ILE A 165 2.85 6.28 -2.05
CA ILE A 165 2.93 5.34 -3.18
C ILE A 165 2.38 3.96 -2.79
N LEU A 166 2.75 3.43 -1.63
CA LEU A 166 2.27 2.13 -1.16
C LEU A 166 0.77 2.16 -0.89
N GLU A 167 0.26 3.24 -0.30
CA GLU A 167 -1.17 3.41 -0.06
C GLU A 167 -1.95 3.46 -1.37
N LYS A 168 -1.51 4.30 -2.31
CA LYS A 168 -2.16 4.52 -3.60
C LYS A 168 -2.16 3.30 -4.52
N HIS A 169 -1.14 2.45 -4.44
CA HIS A 169 -0.96 1.37 -5.41
C HIS A 169 -1.04 -0.05 -4.85
N VAL A 170 -0.81 -0.24 -3.55
CA VAL A 170 -0.89 -1.55 -2.90
C VAL A 170 -2.16 -1.66 -2.06
N LEU A 171 -2.42 -0.68 -1.18
CA LEU A 171 -3.61 -0.71 -0.34
C LEU A 171 -4.88 -0.52 -1.19
N SER A 172 -4.87 0.35 -2.19
CA SER A 172 -6.02 0.48 -3.10
C SER A 172 -6.41 -0.85 -3.78
N ASP A 173 -5.43 -1.73 -3.98
CA ASP A 173 -5.56 -2.98 -4.73
C ASP A 173 -5.86 -4.20 -3.83
N LEU A 174 -5.45 -4.14 -2.56
CA LEU A 174 -5.66 -5.20 -1.57
C LEU A 174 -6.41 -4.63 -0.35
N SER A 175 -7.73 -4.80 -0.31
CA SER A 175 -8.62 -4.20 0.71
C SER A 175 -8.25 -4.58 2.16
N ALA A 176 -7.82 -5.82 2.37
CA ALA A 176 -7.39 -6.32 3.68
C ALA A 176 -5.96 -5.89 4.06
N ALA A 177 -5.18 -5.33 3.12
CA ALA A 177 -3.82 -4.91 3.43
C ALA A 177 -3.79 -3.78 4.46
N ARG A 178 -2.79 -3.83 5.34
CA ARG A 178 -2.46 -2.80 6.35
C ARG A 178 -1.02 -2.37 6.18
N LEU A 179 -0.75 -1.09 6.34
CA LEU A 179 0.58 -0.49 6.29
C LEU A 179 0.98 -0.03 7.69
N PHE A 180 2.16 -0.40 8.15
CA PHE A 180 2.75 0.03 9.41
C PHE A 180 4.04 0.79 9.13
N ASN A 181 4.14 2.02 9.63
CA ASN A 181 5.29 2.90 9.44
C ASN A 181 6.18 2.95 10.69
N ASP A 182 7.49 3.10 10.49
CA ASP A 182 8.49 3.25 11.57
C ASP A 182 8.49 2.06 12.56
N VAL A 183 8.54 0.85 12.01
CA VAL A 183 8.40 -0.40 12.77
C VAL A 183 9.75 -0.85 13.31
N TYR A 184 9.86 -1.05 14.62
CA TYR A 184 11.06 -1.61 15.23
C TYR A 184 11.10 -3.14 15.07
N VAL A 185 12.28 -3.68 14.76
CA VAL A 185 12.47 -5.13 14.55
C VAL A 185 12.87 -5.86 15.83
N THR A 186 13.00 -5.12 16.94
CA THR A 186 13.26 -5.63 18.28
C THR A 186 12.18 -5.15 19.23
N ALA A 187 11.85 -5.99 20.21
CA ALA A 187 10.82 -5.69 21.18
C ALA A 187 11.11 -4.37 21.92
N LEU A 188 10.11 -3.49 21.93
CA LEU A 188 10.16 -2.24 22.69
C LEU A 188 10.03 -2.53 24.19
N THR A 189 10.70 -1.70 24.98
CA THR A 189 10.55 -1.72 26.44
C THR A 189 9.66 -0.55 26.88
N THR A 190 9.10 -0.62 28.08
CA THR A 190 8.29 0.46 28.63
C THR A 190 9.07 1.15 29.75
N ASP A 191 9.19 2.47 29.69
CA ASP A 191 9.81 3.24 30.76
C ASP A 191 8.88 3.37 31.98
N LYS A 192 9.41 3.89 33.11
CA LYS A 192 8.63 4.09 34.35
C LYS A 192 7.37 4.96 34.16
N LYS A 193 7.28 5.74 33.08
CA LYS A 193 6.15 6.61 32.75
C LYS A 193 5.18 5.96 31.76
N GLY A 194 5.31 4.66 31.51
CA GLY A 194 4.46 3.93 30.58
C GLY A 194 4.79 4.19 29.10
N ARG A 195 5.87 4.90 28.78
CA ARG A 195 6.21 5.24 27.39
C ARG A 195 7.05 4.14 26.78
N ARG A 196 6.74 3.79 25.53
CA ARG A 196 7.52 2.81 24.77
C ARG A 196 8.85 3.39 24.37
N ARG A 197 9.91 2.62 24.59
CA ARG A 197 11.30 2.98 24.34
C ARG A 197 12.00 1.86 23.59
N PRO A 198 12.59 2.15 22.43
CA PRO A 198 13.43 1.19 21.76
C PRO A 198 14.73 1.00 22.55
N PRO A 199 15.33 -0.21 22.50
CA PRO A 199 16.66 -0.42 23.05
C PRO A 199 17.71 0.46 22.35
N LYS A 200 18.87 0.62 22.98
CA LYS A 200 19.99 1.33 22.36
C LYS A 200 20.39 0.62 21.06
N ASN A 201 20.52 1.38 19.97
CA ASN A 201 20.79 0.87 18.63
C ASN A 201 19.70 -0.05 18.05
N ALA A 202 18.46 0.08 18.51
CA ALA A 202 17.36 -0.65 17.90
C ALA A 202 17.24 -0.29 16.41
N GLU A 203 17.18 -1.33 15.60
CA GLU A 203 16.94 -1.22 14.18
C GLU A 203 15.44 -1.06 13.91
N ARG A 204 15.13 -0.46 12.76
CA ARG A 204 13.77 -0.23 12.32
C ARG A 204 13.66 -0.44 10.82
N VAL A 205 12.44 -0.69 10.37
CA VAL A 205 12.05 -0.78 8.97
C VAL A 205 11.13 0.40 8.67
N ASP A 206 11.32 1.04 7.52
CA ASP A 206 10.52 2.19 7.12
C ASP A 206 9.03 1.83 7.10
N HIS A 207 8.70 0.75 6.40
CA HIS A 207 7.34 0.31 6.18
C HIS A 207 7.22 -1.21 6.28
N VAL A 208 6.16 -1.69 6.91
CA VAL A 208 5.77 -3.10 6.92
C VAL A 208 4.34 -3.18 6.42
N LEU A 209 4.13 -3.86 5.31
CA LEU A 209 2.80 -4.21 4.83
C LEU A 209 2.39 -5.56 5.39
N LEU A 210 1.13 -5.69 5.74
CA LEU A 210 0.51 -6.90 6.25
C LEU A 210 -0.69 -7.26 5.37
N CYS A 211 -0.78 -8.50 4.93
CA CYS A 211 -1.94 -9.04 4.22
C CYS A 211 -2.11 -10.52 4.61
N GLY A 212 -3.17 -10.85 5.36
CA GLY A 212 -3.29 -12.14 6.03
C GLY A 212 -2.12 -12.37 7.00
N HIS A 213 -1.40 -13.47 6.82
CA HIS A 213 -0.17 -13.80 7.58
C HIS A 213 1.12 -13.55 6.78
N THR A 214 1.02 -12.82 5.67
CA THR A 214 2.18 -12.43 4.86
C THR A 214 2.55 -10.99 5.18
N LEU A 215 3.81 -10.76 5.56
CA LEU A 215 4.37 -9.45 5.79
C LEU A 215 5.39 -9.11 4.70
N MET A 216 5.39 -7.86 4.27
CA MET A 216 6.34 -7.33 3.30
C MET A 216 7.07 -6.14 3.89
N LEU A 217 8.36 -6.30 4.14
CA LEU A 217 9.23 -5.23 4.65
C LEU A 217 9.70 -4.36 3.49
N VAL A 218 9.54 -3.06 3.62
CA VAL A 218 9.94 -2.10 2.60
C VAL A 218 10.87 -1.05 3.21
N SER A 219 12.04 -0.89 2.60
CA SER A 219 12.97 0.22 2.86
C SER A 219 13.09 1.06 1.60
N SER A 220 13.11 2.38 1.75
CA SER A 220 13.08 3.33 0.64
C SER A 220 14.38 4.12 0.52
N LEU A 221 14.85 4.33 -0.70
CA LEU A 221 16.02 5.15 -0.98
C LEU A 221 15.76 6.08 -2.16
N GLU A 222 16.06 7.35 -2.00
CA GLU A 222 16.00 8.32 -3.10
C GLU A 222 17.33 8.27 -3.87
N ILE A 223 17.24 8.08 -5.19
CA ILE A 223 18.39 7.99 -6.09
C ILE A 223 18.34 9.17 -7.06
N PRO A 224 19.35 10.06 -7.06
CA PRO A 224 19.42 11.22 -7.96
C PRO A 224 19.95 10.86 -9.35
N ALA A 225 19.83 9.60 -9.78
CA ALA A 225 20.31 9.09 -11.05
C ALA A 225 19.21 8.31 -11.76
N HIS A 226 19.22 8.30 -13.09
CA HIS A 226 18.29 7.51 -13.90
C HIS A 226 18.68 6.04 -13.99
N THR A 227 19.93 5.70 -13.66
CA THR A 227 20.43 4.33 -13.69
C THR A 227 21.14 3.98 -12.39
N ALA A 228 21.06 2.70 -12.04
CA ALA A 228 21.81 2.11 -10.95
C ALA A 228 22.21 0.68 -11.32
N SER A 229 23.24 0.16 -10.66
CA SER A 229 23.67 -1.22 -10.84
C SER A 229 23.72 -1.95 -9.50
N TRP A 230 23.28 -3.20 -9.48
CA TRP A 230 23.28 -4.06 -8.31
C TRP A 230 24.17 -5.27 -8.53
N ASN A 231 25.12 -5.51 -7.62
CA ASN A 231 26.06 -6.63 -7.71
C ASN A 231 25.73 -7.79 -6.74
N GLY A 232 24.54 -7.78 -6.12
CA GLY A 232 24.16 -8.74 -5.08
C GLY A 232 24.53 -8.32 -3.64
N ARG A 233 25.28 -7.23 -3.45
CA ARG A 233 25.72 -6.76 -2.13
C ARG A 233 25.58 -5.25 -1.93
N SER A 234 25.91 -4.46 -2.94
CA SER A 234 25.83 -3.00 -2.90
C SER A 234 25.20 -2.45 -4.16
N LEU A 235 24.44 -1.36 -3.97
CA LEU A 235 23.88 -0.57 -5.05
C LEU A 235 24.93 0.45 -5.49
N ARG A 236 25.16 0.60 -6.78
CA ARG A 236 25.96 1.70 -7.32
C ARG A 236 25.06 2.63 -8.13
N ALA A 237 25.10 3.92 -7.82
CA ALA A 237 24.35 4.96 -8.52
C ALA A 237 25.14 6.28 -8.46
N ALA A 238 25.10 7.08 -9.53
CA ALA A 238 25.83 8.35 -9.63
C ALA A 238 27.32 8.25 -9.22
N GLY A 239 28.01 7.18 -9.63
CA GLY A 239 29.42 6.93 -9.30
C GLY A 239 29.71 6.56 -7.83
N ARG A 240 28.68 6.41 -6.99
CA ARG A 240 28.82 6.08 -5.57
C ARG A 240 28.32 4.68 -5.28
N SER A 241 29.01 3.97 -4.38
CA SER A 241 28.51 2.73 -3.80
C SER A 241 27.68 3.05 -2.56
N ILE A 242 26.45 2.54 -2.51
CA ILE A 242 25.48 2.75 -1.46
C ILE A 242 25.22 1.40 -0.80
N ALA A 243 25.42 1.35 0.52
CA ALA A 243 25.03 0.20 1.34
C ALA A 243 23.52 0.25 1.59
N LEU A 244 22.87 -0.91 1.48
CA LEU A 244 21.45 -1.08 1.80
C LEU A 244 21.32 -1.79 3.16
N ASP A 245 20.20 -1.57 3.83
CA ASP A 245 19.87 -2.28 5.07
C ASP A 245 19.77 -3.79 4.84
N ASP A 246 20.15 -4.60 5.82
CA ASP A 246 19.95 -6.05 5.75
C ASP A 246 18.49 -6.42 6.09
N LEU A 247 17.58 -6.21 5.13
CA LEU A 247 16.16 -6.50 5.32
C LEU A 247 15.89 -8.00 5.56
N SER A 248 16.77 -8.89 5.10
CA SER A 248 16.66 -10.32 5.39
C SER A 248 16.86 -10.59 6.89
N ALA A 249 17.87 -9.97 7.47
CA ALA A 249 18.10 -10.05 8.92
C ALA A 249 16.98 -9.35 9.71
N HIS A 250 16.48 -8.20 9.24
CA HIS A 250 15.31 -7.53 9.83
C HIS A 250 14.06 -8.41 9.80
N ALA A 251 13.76 -9.06 8.67
CA ALA A 251 12.62 -9.96 8.55
C ALA A 251 12.71 -11.14 9.53
N LYS A 252 13.89 -11.76 9.68
CA LYS A 252 14.12 -12.83 10.65
C LYS A 252 13.88 -12.38 12.09
N ARG A 253 14.40 -11.20 12.46
CA ARG A 253 14.21 -10.62 13.81
C ARG A 253 12.75 -10.28 14.07
N LEU A 254 12.10 -9.58 13.13
CA LEU A 254 10.70 -9.20 13.26
C LEU A 254 9.79 -10.43 13.38
N ARG A 255 10.00 -11.45 12.56
CA ARG A 255 9.26 -12.73 12.67
C ARG A 255 9.39 -13.31 14.08
N HIS A 256 10.60 -13.41 14.61
CA HIS A 256 10.83 -13.95 15.95
C HIS A 256 10.08 -13.15 17.02
N VAL A 257 10.13 -11.81 16.96
CA VAL A 257 9.41 -10.94 17.90
C VAL A 257 7.90 -11.12 17.79
N LEU A 258 7.35 -11.15 16.57
CA LEU A 258 5.91 -11.29 16.35
C LEU A 258 5.40 -12.67 16.78
N THR A 259 6.08 -13.74 16.39
CA THR A 259 5.73 -15.10 16.81
C THR A 259 5.75 -15.24 18.34
N ALA A 260 6.81 -14.76 19.00
CA ALA A 260 6.89 -14.80 20.46
C ALA A 260 5.76 -13.98 21.12
N ARG A 261 5.41 -12.83 20.53
CA ARG A 261 4.31 -11.99 21.03
C ARG A 261 2.95 -12.64 20.83
N LEU A 262 2.68 -13.22 19.67
CA LEU A 262 1.42 -13.91 19.37
C LEU A 262 1.22 -15.14 20.26
N GLN A 263 2.28 -15.91 20.47
CA GLN A 263 2.24 -17.08 21.33
C GLN A 263 1.98 -16.67 22.79
N SER A 264 2.70 -15.67 23.30
CA SER A 264 2.56 -15.23 24.70
C SER A 264 1.25 -14.50 24.99
N ALA A 265 0.73 -13.72 24.04
CA ALA A 265 -0.48 -12.90 24.24
C ALA A 265 -1.78 -13.66 23.93
N TYR A 266 -1.74 -14.53 22.92
CA TYR A 266 -2.94 -15.12 22.33
C TYR A 266 -2.89 -16.65 22.22
N GLY A 267 -1.78 -17.29 22.60
CA GLY A 267 -1.59 -18.74 22.44
C GLY A 267 -1.61 -19.18 20.98
N GLN A 268 -1.22 -18.29 20.05
CA GLN A 268 -1.22 -18.53 18.61
C GLN A 268 0.21 -18.59 18.07
N ASP A 269 0.47 -19.54 17.18
CA ASP A 269 1.71 -19.62 16.40
C ASP A 269 1.38 -19.69 14.90
N PRO A 270 0.93 -18.59 14.28
CA PRO A 270 0.63 -18.59 12.87
C PRO A 270 1.92 -18.73 12.06
N SER A 271 1.85 -19.48 10.95
CA SER A 271 2.95 -19.55 9.99
C SER A 271 3.08 -18.20 9.27
N LEU A 272 3.94 -17.32 9.83
CA LEU A 272 4.21 -16.00 9.25
C LEU A 272 5.15 -16.12 8.05
N SER A 273 4.68 -15.69 6.89
CA SER A 273 5.50 -15.52 5.69
C SER A 273 6.03 -14.09 5.65
N LEU A 274 7.34 -13.92 5.46
CA LEU A 274 7.93 -12.58 5.35
C LEU A 274 8.81 -12.49 4.11
N ASP A 275 8.58 -11.45 3.33
CA ASP A 275 9.42 -11.05 2.20
C ASP A 275 9.86 -9.59 2.39
N TYR A 276 10.74 -9.10 1.51
CA TYR A 276 11.27 -7.76 1.60
C TYR A 276 11.66 -7.15 0.24
N GLN A 277 11.56 -5.83 0.14
CA GLN A 277 11.92 -5.09 -1.05
C GLN A 277 12.56 -3.74 -0.71
N HIS A 278 13.73 -3.49 -1.29
CA HIS A 278 14.27 -2.13 -1.35
C HIS A 278 13.64 -1.37 -2.52
N VAL A 279 13.00 -0.25 -2.22
CA VAL A 279 12.33 0.62 -3.19
C VAL A 279 13.23 1.80 -3.50
N LEU A 280 13.57 1.96 -4.77
CA LEU A 280 14.30 3.12 -5.27
C LEU A 280 13.31 4.16 -5.80
N LEU A 281 13.40 5.37 -5.26
CA LEU A 281 12.58 6.52 -5.66
C LEU A 281 13.44 7.45 -6.51
N ALA A 282 13.01 7.74 -7.74
CA ALA A 282 13.65 8.78 -8.55
C ALA A 282 13.36 10.17 -7.98
N ALA A 283 14.34 11.09 -7.97
CA ALA A 283 14.18 12.43 -7.41
C ALA A 283 13.09 13.27 -8.09
N ASP A 284 12.83 13.02 -9.38
CA ASP A 284 11.87 13.74 -10.22
C ASP A 284 10.40 13.28 -10.08
N GLY A 285 10.15 12.16 -9.40
CA GLY A 285 8.80 11.60 -9.30
C GLY A 285 8.61 10.27 -10.03
N ASP A 286 9.45 9.96 -11.02
CA ASP A 286 9.23 8.83 -11.91
C ASP A 286 9.29 7.50 -11.14
N LEU A 287 8.26 6.67 -11.31
CA LEU A 287 8.14 5.38 -10.66
C LEU A 287 9.01 4.31 -11.33
N PHE A 288 9.39 4.48 -12.59
CA PHE A 288 10.12 3.46 -13.36
C PHE A 288 11.63 3.68 -13.37
N HIS A 289 12.09 4.78 -12.77
CA HIS A 289 13.50 5.08 -12.56
C HIS A 289 13.88 4.96 -11.07
N PRO A 290 15.16 4.68 -10.76
CA PRO A 290 16.23 4.34 -11.70
C PRO A 290 16.05 2.95 -12.32
N VAL A 291 16.50 2.78 -13.56
CA VAL A 291 16.66 1.45 -14.16
C VAL A 291 17.83 0.75 -13.45
N VAL A 292 17.55 -0.40 -12.85
CA VAL A 292 18.54 -1.19 -12.11
C VAL A 292 19.06 -2.33 -12.98
N GLU A 293 20.36 -2.32 -13.26
CA GLU A 293 21.06 -3.41 -13.94
C GLU A 293 21.63 -4.41 -12.93
N SER A 294 21.33 -5.69 -13.08
CA SER A 294 21.89 -6.75 -12.23
C SER A 294 23.19 -7.28 -12.82
N LEU A 295 24.32 -7.03 -12.14
CA LEU A 295 25.67 -7.33 -12.61
C LEU A 295 26.17 -8.75 -12.23
N GLY A 296 25.27 -9.73 -12.12
CA GLY A 296 25.65 -11.13 -11.85
C GLY A 296 24.49 -11.99 -11.33
N PRO A 297 24.73 -13.31 -11.16
CA PRO A 297 23.77 -14.21 -10.52
C PRO A 297 23.65 -13.79 -9.05
N GLY A 298 22.62 -13.02 -8.74
CA GLY A 298 22.35 -12.51 -7.39
C GLY A 298 22.27 -13.68 -6.42
N ARG A 299 23.32 -13.88 -5.62
CA ARG A 299 23.39 -15.01 -4.69
C ARG A 299 22.54 -14.80 -3.44
N HIS A 300 22.14 -13.56 -3.12
CA HIS A 300 21.35 -13.27 -1.92
C HIS A 300 20.40 -12.06 -2.11
N GLY A 301 19.10 -12.27 -1.81
CA GLY A 301 18.09 -11.21 -1.62
C GLY A 301 17.37 -10.71 -2.88
N SER A 302 16.17 -10.15 -2.69
CA SER A 302 15.46 -9.42 -3.74
C SER A 302 16.28 -8.19 -4.14
N ALA A 303 16.55 -8.03 -5.44
CA ALA A 303 17.29 -6.88 -5.93
C ALA A 303 16.49 -5.58 -5.66
N PRO A 304 17.16 -4.47 -5.32
CA PRO A 304 16.48 -3.18 -5.24
C PRO A 304 15.84 -2.86 -6.60
N ALA A 305 14.66 -2.24 -6.56
CA ALA A 305 13.88 -1.97 -7.76
C ALA A 305 13.28 -0.57 -7.71
N ALA A 306 13.12 0.04 -8.89
CA ALA A 306 12.33 1.26 -9.03
C ALA A 306 10.91 1.05 -8.49
N ALA A 307 10.30 2.11 -7.97
CA ALA A 307 9.00 2.08 -7.30
C ALA A 307 7.93 1.28 -8.07
N GLY A 308 7.75 1.51 -9.36
CA GLY A 308 6.75 0.84 -10.20
C GLY A 308 6.95 -0.68 -10.26
N ARG A 309 8.18 -1.16 -10.41
CA ARG A 309 8.48 -2.61 -10.39
C ARG A 309 8.33 -3.19 -9.00
N ALA A 310 8.80 -2.46 -7.99
CA ALA A 310 8.71 -2.88 -6.60
C ALA A 310 7.25 -3.02 -6.14
N ILE A 311 6.38 -2.07 -6.49
CA ILE A 311 4.93 -2.13 -6.23
C ILE A 311 4.33 -3.40 -6.83
N GLY A 312 4.64 -3.72 -8.08
CA GLY A 312 4.16 -4.94 -8.72
C GLY A 312 4.58 -6.21 -7.99
N HIS A 313 5.84 -6.27 -7.55
CA HIS A 313 6.33 -7.38 -6.74
C HIS A 313 5.64 -7.46 -5.37
N ILE A 314 5.51 -6.33 -4.66
CA ILE A 314 4.85 -6.23 -3.35
C ILE A 314 3.39 -6.69 -3.43
N ALA A 315 2.62 -6.14 -4.38
CA ALA A 315 1.22 -6.49 -4.57
C ALA A 315 1.06 -7.97 -4.95
N ASN A 316 1.97 -8.51 -5.76
CA ASN A 316 1.97 -9.92 -6.12
C ASN A 316 2.26 -10.83 -4.92
N VAL A 317 3.28 -10.52 -4.11
CA VAL A 317 3.59 -11.31 -2.90
C VAL A 317 2.40 -11.31 -1.94
N LEU A 318 1.89 -10.12 -1.59
CA LEU A 318 0.78 -9.99 -0.65
C LEU A 318 -0.54 -10.56 -1.20
N GLY A 319 -0.82 -10.37 -2.48
CA GLY A 319 -2.02 -10.87 -3.15
C GLY A 319 -1.98 -12.36 -3.44
N SER A 320 -0.81 -13.00 -3.39
CA SER A 320 -0.67 -14.47 -3.51
C SER A 320 -0.86 -15.20 -2.18
N ALA A 321 -1.02 -14.48 -1.07
CA ALA A 321 -1.23 -15.07 0.25
C ALA A 321 -2.51 -15.92 0.28
N ASP A 322 -2.45 -17.08 0.93
CA ASP A 322 -3.56 -18.04 1.03
C ASP A 322 -4.86 -17.38 1.55
N ARG A 323 -4.73 -16.58 2.62
CA ARG A 323 -5.80 -15.75 3.18
C ARG A 323 -5.53 -14.26 2.96
N ALA A 324 -5.43 -13.83 1.70
CA ALA A 324 -5.15 -12.43 1.35
C ALA A 324 -6.27 -11.45 1.73
N ASN A 325 -7.51 -11.89 1.96
CA ASN A 325 -8.56 -11.04 2.53
C ASN A 325 -8.61 -11.04 4.07
N LEU A 326 -7.72 -11.75 4.76
CA LEU A 326 -7.73 -11.78 6.21
C LEU A 326 -7.10 -10.50 6.78
N VAL A 327 -7.81 -9.89 7.71
CA VAL A 327 -7.32 -8.86 8.63
C VAL A 327 -7.19 -9.49 10.02
N ASP A 328 -6.02 -10.04 10.32
CA ASP A 328 -5.72 -10.59 11.64
C ASP A 328 -5.44 -9.45 12.63
N ARG A 329 -6.40 -9.18 13.51
CA ARG A 329 -6.35 -8.13 14.52
C ARG A 329 -5.34 -8.42 15.62
N ARG A 330 -5.03 -9.68 15.90
CA ARG A 330 -3.98 -10.08 16.86
C ARG A 330 -2.60 -9.76 16.30
N LEU A 331 -2.39 -10.08 15.03
CA LEU A 331 -1.15 -9.73 14.33
C LEU A 331 -1.02 -8.21 14.14
N MET A 332 -2.11 -7.50 13.84
CA MET A 332 -2.12 -6.03 13.88
C MET A 332 -1.72 -5.51 15.26
N ALA A 333 -2.30 -6.05 16.36
CA ALA A 333 -1.94 -5.63 17.71
C ALA A 333 -0.45 -5.88 18.02
N ALA A 334 0.07 -7.04 17.64
CA ALA A 334 1.48 -7.39 17.82
C ALA A 334 2.44 -6.48 17.02
N LEU A 335 2.05 -6.06 15.79
CA LEU A 335 2.78 -5.07 15.02
C LEU A 335 2.69 -3.67 15.64
N ARG A 336 1.52 -3.29 16.16
CA ARG A 336 1.35 -2.03 16.90
C ARG A 336 2.24 -1.98 18.14
N ASP A 337 2.52 -3.13 18.77
CA ASP A 337 3.50 -3.24 19.87
C ASP A 337 4.93 -2.86 19.46
N GLN A 338 5.24 -2.86 18.16
CA GLN A 338 6.54 -2.44 17.61
C GLN A 338 6.58 -0.96 17.19
N LEU A 339 5.53 -0.18 17.47
CA LEU A 339 5.48 1.26 17.24
C LEU A 339 5.79 2.01 18.55
N VAL A 340 6.72 2.97 18.48
CA VAL A 340 7.07 3.83 19.63
C VAL A 340 5.93 4.79 19.97
N THR A 341 5.27 5.32 18.94
CA THR A 341 4.08 6.19 19.04
C THR A 341 2.96 5.56 18.21
N PRO A 342 2.28 4.53 18.75
CA PRO A 342 1.13 3.95 18.07
C PRO A 342 -0.03 4.96 18.05
N ASP A 343 -0.89 4.86 17.03
CA ASP A 343 -2.11 5.66 16.93
C ASP A 343 -2.99 5.45 18.18
N THR A 344 -3.68 6.49 18.64
CA THR A 344 -4.61 6.36 19.77
C THR A 344 -6.04 6.29 19.28
N ASP A 345 -6.88 5.55 19.99
CA ASP A 345 -8.35 5.52 19.78
C ASP A 345 -9.00 6.88 20.04
#